data_AF-H1KCF2-F1
#
_entry.id   AF-H1KCF2-F1
#
_cell.length_a   1.000
_cell.length_b   1.000
_cell.length_c   1.000
_cell.angle_alpha   90.00
_cell.angle_beta   90.00
_cell.angle_gamma   90.00
#
_symmetry.space_group_name_H-M   'P 1'
#
loop_
_entity.id
_entity.type
_entity.pdbx_description
1 polymer ?
#
loop_
_entity_poly.entity_id
_entity_poly.type
_entity_poly.pdbx_seq_one_letter_code
_entity_poly.pdbx_strand_id
1 'polypeptide(L)'
;MTDSRRIRVMKFLSVLGIAFICLLVYRLATRTIDATHPDVAQYKCQPGATNRNPSDPNIMRPEGAIRVIRLTDNGEFIDRCELTEALYDLACEQHPGAYGSQRRCRPEAVGLPKLTLLYVHGWKHGSDPDDSDYLNFKKLIDQLAESNKSKKNVVGIYVSWQADVEWLPWIFKNLSFWDKKAVADNIARAGAVTGIVGSVAAFSNSARGRGDQFFAIGHSFGARILFSATSQSIIYETNRSHPGYARGTYKPVKAAADAVILLNPAFEAAHFSFIDGFRRGKKGSEFTSPECSVGNIEDRDEEKFSSDQTPLLLSISSSGDYATRFAFPAGAFLAFDFGRRQRTTIGNYCNFATHILRKTNANGNDCESDEPTRTINSFKAEGLCLVRKKDVDRYQVDNPFMVAETTSDIIEDHNDIWNEKFSIWLLAFVKALERRIEETSQPARN
;
A
#
# COMPACT_ATOMS: atom_id res chain seq x y z
N MET A 1 30.69 49.76 14.74
CA MET A 1 29.69 48.66 14.81
C MET A 1 29.58 48.24 16.27
N THR A 2 28.41 48.44 16.88
CA THR A 2 28.20 48.49 18.33
C THR A 2 28.14 47.10 18.98
N ASP A 3 28.70 47.01 20.20
CA ASP A 3 28.83 45.80 21.02
C ASP A 3 27.51 45.03 21.22
N SER A 4 26.40 45.76 21.25
CA SER A 4 25.02 45.23 21.32
C SER A 4 24.65 44.32 20.13
N ARG A 5 25.14 44.61 18.90
CA ARG A 5 24.91 43.74 17.73
C ARG A 5 25.69 42.44 17.85
N ARG A 6 26.92 42.47 18.38
CA ARG A 6 27.74 41.27 18.60
C ARG A 6 27.12 40.35 19.65
N ILE A 7 26.60 40.92 20.75
CA ILE A 7 25.94 40.14 21.81
C ILE A 7 24.64 39.49 21.30
N ARG A 8 23.83 40.18 20.47
CA ARG A 8 22.64 39.56 19.87
C ARG A 8 22.99 38.44 18.90
N VAL A 9 24.02 38.62 18.08
CA VAL A 9 24.48 37.58 17.14
C VAL A 9 25.04 36.38 17.90
N MET A 10 25.84 36.57 18.95
CA MET A 10 26.31 35.47 19.80
C MET A 10 25.16 34.73 20.49
N LYS A 11 24.19 35.44 21.10
CA LYS A 11 23.02 34.79 21.70
C LYS A 11 22.22 33.99 20.68
N PHE A 12 22.03 34.54 19.47
CA PHE A 12 21.34 33.84 18.38
C PHE A 12 22.09 32.57 17.95
N LEU A 13 23.42 32.66 17.76
CA LEU A 13 24.26 31.52 17.42
C LEU A 13 24.31 30.47 18.53
N SER A 14 24.33 30.88 19.81
CA SER A 14 24.25 29.97 20.96
C SER A 14 22.91 29.24 21.01
N VAL A 15 21.79 29.94 20.78
CA VAL A 15 20.45 29.33 20.69
C VAL A 15 20.39 28.34 19.53
N LEU A 16 20.96 28.70 18.36
CA LEU A 16 21.02 27.81 17.20
C LEU A 16 21.88 26.57 17.48
N GLY A 17 23.02 26.75 18.17
CA GLY A 17 23.92 25.66 18.56
C GLY A 17 23.27 24.69 19.55
N ILE A 18 22.56 25.21 20.55
CA ILE A 18 21.79 24.39 21.50
C ILE A 18 20.67 23.64 20.77
N ALA A 19 19.91 24.31 19.91
CA ALA A 19 18.86 23.66 19.12
C ALA A 19 19.42 22.54 18.23
N PHE A 20 20.60 22.74 17.62
CA PHE A 20 21.27 21.73 16.82
C PHE A 20 21.72 20.52 17.66
N ILE A 21 22.31 20.75 18.84
CA ILE A 21 22.70 19.68 19.77
C ILE A 21 21.47 18.91 20.24
N CYS A 22 20.38 19.60 20.62
CA CYS A 22 19.13 18.96 21.01
C CYS A 22 18.56 18.09 19.88
N LEU A 23 18.59 18.57 18.63
CA LEU A 23 18.15 17.80 17.47
C LEU A 23 19.04 16.56 17.22
N LEU A 24 20.35 16.70 17.41
CA LEU A 24 21.31 15.60 17.27
C LEU A 24 21.09 14.53 18.34
N VAL A 25 20.96 14.94 19.60
CA VAL A 25 20.67 14.04 20.73
C VAL A 25 19.32 13.35 20.54
N TYR A 26 18.31 14.09 20.08
CA TYR A 26 17.00 13.54 19.72
C TYR A 26 17.12 12.44 18.65
N ARG A 27 17.78 12.73 17.52
CA ARG A 27 18.02 11.76 16.44
C ARG A 27 18.79 10.53 16.91
N LEU A 28 19.74 10.70 17.83
CA LEU A 28 20.52 9.59 18.37
C LEU A 28 19.66 8.73 19.30
N ALA A 29 18.86 9.36 20.16
CA ALA A 29 17.96 8.69 21.11
C ALA A 29 16.86 7.90 20.39
N THR A 30 16.21 8.47 19.38
CA THR A 30 15.16 7.78 18.60
C THR A 30 15.71 6.55 17.87
N ARG A 31 16.97 6.56 17.45
CA ARG A 31 17.61 5.42 16.77
C ARG A 31 18.17 4.36 17.71
N THR A 32 18.51 4.71 18.95
CA THR A 32 19.18 3.80 19.88
C THR A 32 18.21 3.15 20.87
N ILE A 33 17.19 3.89 21.31
CA ILE A 33 16.20 3.40 22.27
C ILE A 33 15.21 2.45 21.62
N ASP A 34 14.80 2.73 20.39
CA ASP A 34 13.84 1.91 19.62
C ASP A 34 14.53 0.81 18.79
N ALA A 35 15.82 0.55 19.04
CA ALA A 35 16.62 -0.37 18.24
C ALA A 35 16.13 -1.82 18.43
N THR A 36 15.42 -2.33 17.43
CA THR A 36 15.11 -3.75 17.32
C THR A 36 16.28 -4.49 16.68
N HIS A 37 16.59 -5.67 17.20
CA HIS A 37 17.69 -6.49 16.69
C HIS A 37 17.19 -7.43 15.59
N PRO A 38 17.93 -7.55 14.48
CA PRO A 38 17.59 -8.49 13.42
C PRO A 38 17.81 -9.93 13.89
N ASP A 39 17.07 -10.86 13.28
CA ASP A 39 17.34 -12.29 13.38
C ASP A 39 18.78 -12.59 12.89
N VAL A 40 19.43 -13.55 13.55
CA VAL A 40 20.76 -14.06 13.23
C VAL A 40 20.83 -14.56 11.79
N ALA A 41 19.73 -15.11 11.24
CA ALA A 41 19.66 -15.56 9.86
C ALA A 41 18.46 -14.99 9.09
N GLN A 42 18.75 -14.09 8.16
CA GLN A 42 17.73 -13.50 7.28
C GLN A 42 17.28 -14.44 6.13
N TYR A 43 18.06 -15.47 5.82
CA TYR A 43 17.84 -16.38 4.67
C TYR A 43 17.15 -17.69 5.04
N LYS A 44 17.11 -18.07 6.32
CA LYS A 44 16.47 -19.30 6.81
C LYS A 44 15.87 -19.06 8.18
N CYS A 45 14.74 -19.72 8.45
CA CYS A 45 14.22 -19.77 9.82
C CYS A 45 15.17 -20.61 10.69
N GLN A 46 15.69 -20.01 11.75
CA GLN A 46 16.42 -20.70 12.81
C GLN A 46 15.60 -20.62 14.10
N PRO A 47 14.93 -21.71 14.51
CA PRO A 47 14.23 -21.74 15.79
C PRO A 47 15.25 -21.50 16.90
N GLY A 48 15.19 -20.32 17.53
CA GLY A 48 16.25 -19.89 18.46
C GLY A 48 16.02 -18.54 19.16
N ALA A 49 15.12 -17.68 18.67
CA ALA A 49 14.77 -16.40 19.31
C ALA A 49 13.33 -16.37 19.83
N THR A 50 12.40 -16.94 19.09
CA THR A 50 11.02 -17.25 19.53
C THR A 50 10.94 -18.76 19.69
N ASN A 51 10.41 -19.26 20.81
CA ASN A 51 10.43 -20.69 21.19
C ASN A 51 9.63 -21.63 20.27
N ARG A 52 9.28 -21.22 19.05
CA ARG A 52 8.39 -21.95 18.16
C ARG A 52 9.10 -22.40 16.90
N ASN A 53 9.11 -23.72 16.67
CA ASN A 53 9.58 -24.30 15.43
C ASN A 53 8.44 -24.33 14.41
N PRO A 54 8.48 -23.56 13.30
CA PRO A 54 7.42 -23.58 12.30
C PRO A 54 7.15 -24.95 11.68
N SER A 55 8.13 -25.84 11.77
CA SER A 55 8.07 -27.21 11.25
C SER A 55 7.50 -28.23 12.25
N ASP A 56 7.06 -27.81 13.44
CA ASP A 56 6.41 -28.71 14.40
C ASP A 56 5.13 -29.32 13.78
N PRO A 57 5.04 -30.66 13.62
CA PRO A 57 3.88 -31.31 13.03
C PRO A 57 2.59 -31.19 13.83
N ASN A 58 2.67 -30.82 15.10
CA ASN A 58 1.50 -30.64 15.95
C ASN A 58 0.79 -29.30 15.69
N ILE A 59 1.42 -28.37 14.98
CA ILE A 59 0.80 -27.09 14.64
C ILE A 59 -0.24 -27.32 13.54
N MET A 60 -1.49 -27.03 13.86
CA MET A 60 -2.60 -27.09 12.92
C MET A 60 -2.73 -25.77 12.15
N ARG A 61 -2.67 -25.85 10.82
CA ARG A 61 -2.48 -24.69 9.94
C ARG A 61 -3.75 -24.41 9.10
N PRO A 62 -4.13 -23.14 8.85
CA PRO A 62 -3.52 -21.93 9.38
C PRO A 62 -3.74 -21.80 10.89
N GLU A 63 -2.85 -21.11 11.60
CA GLU A 63 -2.98 -20.92 13.05
C GLU A 63 -3.53 -19.52 13.34
N GLY A 64 -4.85 -19.42 13.30
CA GLY A 64 -5.52 -18.12 13.38
C GLY A 64 -5.65 -17.45 12.01
N ALA A 65 -6.27 -16.27 12.02
CA ALA A 65 -6.61 -15.56 10.79
C ALA A 65 -5.50 -14.62 10.32
N ILE A 66 -4.57 -14.21 11.20
CA ILE A 66 -3.54 -13.20 10.90
C ILE A 66 -2.15 -13.69 11.30
N ARG A 67 -1.17 -13.41 10.45
CA ARG A 67 0.26 -13.55 10.70
C ARG A 67 0.92 -12.20 10.77
N VAL A 68 1.66 -11.94 11.84
CA VAL A 68 2.48 -10.74 11.96
C VAL A 68 3.89 -11.05 11.48
N ILE A 69 4.45 -10.19 10.63
CA ILE A 69 5.85 -10.24 10.20
C ILE A 69 6.50 -8.92 10.59
N ARG A 70 7.46 -8.97 11.51
CA ARG A 70 8.10 -7.78 12.07
C ARG A 70 9.45 -7.50 11.42
N LEU A 71 9.67 -6.23 11.10
CA LEU A 71 10.88 -5.72 10.48
C LEU A 71 11.60 -4.73 11.40
N THR A 72 12.92 -4.74 11.34
CA THR A 72 13.77 -3.73 11.96
C THR A 72 13.68 -2.41 11.19
N ASP A 73 14.24 -1.35 11.76
CA ASP A 73 14.36 -0.04 11.09
C ASP A 73 15.21 -0.06 9.81
N ASN A 74 15.99 -1.13 9.60
CA ASN A 74 16.76 -1.36 8.38
C ASN A 74 16.07 -2.32 7.41
N GLY A 75 14.85 -2.78 7.72
CA GLY A 75 14.09 -3.70 6.88
C GLY A 75 14.55 -5.15 6.95
N GLU A 76 15.26 -5.55 8.00
CA GLU A 76 15.61 -6.94 8.28
C GLU A 76 14.48 -7.59 9.07
N PHE A 77 14.29 -8.90 8.95
CA PHE A 77 13.35 -9.62 9.80
C PHE A 77 13.83 -9.60 11.25
N ILE A 78 12.95 -9.22 12.18
CA ILE A 78 13.18 -9.42 13.62
C ILE A 78 13.18 -10.91 13.93
N ASP A 79 12.27 -11.66 13.32
CA ASP A 79 12.23 -13.12 13.36
C ASP A 79 11.90 -13.66 11.97
N ARG A 80 12.87 -14.30 11.32
CA ARG A 80 12.69 -14.85 9.97
C ARG A 80 11.69 -16.00 9.96
N CYS A 81 11.42 -16.64 11.09
CA CYS A 81 10.43 -17.69 11.20
C CYS A 81 9.00 -17.19 11.01
N GLU A 82 8.69 -15.92 11.31
CA GLU A 82 7.36 -15.33 11.11
C GLU A 82 6.91 -15.39 9.64
N LEU A 83 7.80 -15.04 8.70
CA LEU A 83 7.53 -15.22 7.27
C LEU A 83 7.38 -16.71 6.93
N THR A 84 8.22 -17.59 7.48
CA THR A 84 8.11 -19.04 7.23
C THR A 84 6.76 -19.58 7.71
N GLU A 85 6.24 -19.14 8.85
CA GLU A 85 4.91 -19.52 9.35
C GLU A 85 3.79 -19.04 8.43
N ALA A 86 3.86 -17.80 7.96
CA ALA A 86 2.89 -17.27 6.99
C ALA A 86 2.88 -18.08 5.69
N LEU A 87 4.06 -18.40 5.14
CA LEU A 87 4.15 -19.22 3.94
C LEU A 87 3.67 -20.66 4.19
N TYR A 88 3.88 -21.21 5.38
CA TYR A 88 3.40 -22.55 5.72
C TYR A 88 1.88 -22.63 5.86
N ASP A 89 1.25 -21.56 6.37
CA ASP A 89 -0.21 -21.43 6.40
C ASP A 89 -0.79 -21.41 4.98
N LEU A 90 -0.16 -20.67 4.06
CA LEU A 90 -0.58 -20.60 2.65
C LEU A 90 -0.33 -21.91 1.90
N ALA A 91 0.77 -22.60 2.22
CA ALA A 91 1.22 -23.81 1.52
C ALA A 91 0.63 -25.11 2.06
N CYS A 92 -0.20 -25.07 3.11
CA CYS A 92 -0.52 -26.25 3.93
C CYS A 92 -0.91 -27.49 3.11
N GLU A 93 -1.71 -27.32 2.06
CA GLU A 93 -2.20 -28.42 1.22
C GLU A 93 -1.27 -28.87 0.10
N GLN A 94 -0.25 -28.07 -0.23
CA GLN A 94 0.45 -28.16 -1.51
C GLN A 94 1.58 -29.20 -1.50
N HIS A 95 2.01 -29.62 -0.32
CA HIS A 95 3.14 -30.53 -0.16
C HIS A 95 2.88 -31.59 0.93
N PRO A 96 1.97 -32.56 0.70
CA PRO A 96 1.84 -33.73 1.56
C PRO A 96 3.12 -34.59 1.42
N GLY A 97 4.16 -34.28 2.20
CA GLY A 97 5.39 -35.10 2.29
C GLY A 97 6.73 -34.40 2.06
N ALA A 98 6.78 -33.12 1.65
CA ALA A 98 8.07 -32.44 1.40
C ALA A 98 8.86 -32.10 2.68
N TYR A 99 8.24 -32.24 3.85
CA TYR A 99 8.84 -32.04 5.16
C TYR A 99 8.50 -33.29 5.96
N GLY A 100 9.50 -33.98 6.52
CA GLY A 100 9.44 -35.34 7.08
C GLY A 100 8.43 -35.63 8.20
N SER A 101 7.44 -34.77 8.40
CA SER A 101 6.26 -34.97 9.23
C SER A 101 5.07 -34.31 8.53
N GLN A 102 4.00 -35.08 8.27
CA GLN A 102 2.78 -34.59 7.63
C GLN A 102 2.26 -33.34 8.35
N ARG A 103 2.34 -32.18 7.71
CA ARG A 103 1.74 -30.94 8.25
C ARG A 103 0.24 -31.12 8.35
N ARG A 104 -0.34 -30.77 9.49
CA ARG A 104 -1.78 -30.90 9.72
C ARG A 104 -2.48 -29.63 9.26
N CYS A 105 -3.18 -29.72 8.14
CA CYS A 105 -4.12 -28.68 7.75
C CYS A 105 -5.42 -28.84 8.51
N ARG A 106 -5.97 -27.71 8.95
CA ARG A 106 -7.34 -27.64 9.46
C ARG A 106 -8.30 -28.21 8.42
N PRO A 107 -9.17 -29.18 8.77
CA PRO A 107 -10.09 -29.80 7.82
C PRO A 107 -10.94 -28.78 7.04
N GLU A 108 -11.35 -27.70 7.70
CA GLU A 108 -12.12 -26.60 7.12
C GLU A 108 -11.35 -25.76 6.11
N ALA A 109 -10.02 -25.79 6.13
CA ALA A 109 -9.17 -25.04 5.21
C ALA A 109 -8.82 -25.84 3.95
N VAL A 110 -8.93 -27.18 3.99
CA VAL A 110 -8.48 -28.11 2.93
C VAL A 110 -9.36 -27.99 1.68
N GLY A 111 -8.71 -27.83 0.52
CA GLY A 111 -9.37 -27.81 -0.79
C GLY A 111 -10.01 -26.47 -1.14
N LEU A 112 -10.01 -25.51 -0.21
CA LEU A 112 -10.53 -24.16 -0.46
C LEU A 112 -9.44 -23.24 -1.03
N PRO A 113 -9.77 -22.43 -2.06
CA PRO A 113 -8.93 -21.33 -2.53
C PRO A 113 -8.51 -20.40 -1.39
N LYS A 114 -7.36 -19.77 -1.50
CA LYS A 114 -6.83 -18.83 -0.51
C LYS A 114 -7.15 -17.39 -0.93
N LEU A 115 -7.67 -16.60 0.00
CA LEU A 115 -7.79 -15.14 -0.14
C LEU A 115 -6.81 -14.50 0.85
N THR A 116 -5.70 -14.01 0.34
CA THR A 116 -4.66 -13.39 1.17
C THR A 116 -4.78 -11.89 1.13
N LEU A 117 -4.77 -11.26 2.30
CA LEU A 117 -4.69 -9.82 2.43
C LEU A 117 -3.43 -9.44 3.21
N LEU A 118 -2.49 -8.77 2.56
CA LEU A 118 -1.31 -8.20 3.22
C LEU A 118 -1.59 -6.75 3.57
N TYR A 119 -1.21 -6.33 4.78
CA TYR A 119 -1.31 -4.94 5.22
C TYR A 119 0.01 -4.45 5.79
N VAL A 120 0.46 -3.26 5.36
CA VAL A 120 1.63 -2.56 5.90
C VAL A 120 1.17 -1.28 6.58
N HIS A 121 1.39 -1.20 7.89
CA HIS A 121 0.90 -0.08 8.70
C HIS A 121 1.72 1.21 8.56
N GLY A 122 1.08 2.31 8.94
CA GLY A 122 1.65 3.66 8.96
C GLY A 122 2.45 4.00 10.23
N TRP A 123 2.78 5.28 10.35
CA TRP A 123 3.45 5.86 11.53
C TRP A 123 2.55 5.82 12.78
N LYS A 124 3.17 5.68 13.97
CA LYS A 124 2.52 5.54 15.29
C LYS A 124 1.84 4.19 15.58
N HIS A 125 2.15 3.17 14.78
CA HIS A 125 1.65 1.82 14.96
C HIS A 125 2.79 0.81 15.14
N GLY A 126 2.45 -0.38 15.62
CA GLY A 126 3.39 -1.45 15.88
C GLY A 126 2.71 -2.82 15.87
N SER A 127 3.37 -3.82 16.46
CA SER A 127 2.87 -5.20 16.50
C SER A 127 2.11 -5.55 17.79
N ASP A 128 1.74 -4.56 18.60
CA ASP A 128 0.98 -4.80 19.82
C ASP A 128 -0.40 -5.38 19.47
N PRO A 129 -0.85 -6.49 20.10
CA PRO A 129 -2.18 -7.06 19.87
C PRO A 129 -3.33 -6.09 20.10
N ASP A 130 -3.13 -5.06 20.94
CA ASP A 130 -4.11 -4.02 21.26
C ASP A 130 -3.92 -2.74 20.43
N ASP A 131 -2.97 -2.71 19.48
CA ASP A 131 -2.80 -1.60 18.55
C ASP A 131 -4.06 -1.41 17.69
N SER A 132 -4.51 -0.17 17.56
CA SER A 132 -5.77 0.14 16.88
C SER A 132 -5.75 -0.20 15.39
N ASP A 133 -4.61 -0.09 14.71
CA ASP A 133 -4.46 -0.41 13.29
C ASP A 133 -4.48 -1.93 13.08
N TYR A 134 -3.82 -2.68 13.97
CA TYR A 134 -3.90 -4.13 14.01
C TYR A 134 -5.34 -4.62 14.27
N LEU A 135 -6.05 -4.04 15.25
CA LEU A 135 -7.43 -4.40 15.56
C LEU A 135 -8.41 -4.09 14.42
N ASN A 136 -8.24 -2.95 13.74
CA ASN A 136 -9.06 -2.61 12.58
C ASN A 136 -8.79 -3.52 11.38
N PHE A 137 -7.51 -3.83 11.12
CA PHE A 137 -7.15 -4.83 10.11
C PHE A 137 -7.73 -6.21 10.45
N LYS A 138 -7.67 -6.63 11.72
CA LYS A 138 -8.30 -7.86 12.19
C LYS A 138 -9.80 -7.86 11.91
N LYS A 139 -10.51 -6.77 12.20
CA LYS A 139 -11.95 -6.64 11.91
C LYS A 139 -12.24 -6.82 10.42
N LEU A 140 -11.42 -6.25 9.53
CA LEU A 140 -11.54 -6.43 8.09
C LEU A 140 -11.35 -7.90 7.68
N ILE A 141 -10.33 -8.57 8.23
CA ILE A 141 -10.08 -10.00 7.98
C ILE A 141 -11.23 -10.88 8.46
N ASP A 142 -11.75 -10.62 9.67
CA ASP A 142 -12.87 -11.39 10.22
C ASP A 142 -14.14 -11.22 9.34
N GLN A 143 -14.42 -10.01 8.86
CA GLN A 143 -15.55 -9.73 7.95
C GLN A 143 -15.37 -10.38 6.58
N LEU A 144 -14.15 -10.41 6.04
CA LEU A 144 -13.83 -11.15 4.82
C LEU A 144 -14.02 -12.66 5.03
N ALA A 145 -13.50 -13.21 6.12
CA ALA A 145 -13.60 -14.62 6.47
C ALA A 145 -15.06 -15.08 6.60
N GLU A 146 -15.91 -14.30 7.28
CA GLU A 146 -17.32 -14.63 7.41
C GLU A 146 -18.04 -14.59 6.04
N SER A 147 -17.73 -13.60 5.20
CA SER A 147 -18.34 -13.51 3.86
C SER A 147 -17.87 -14.59 2.87
N ASN A 148 -16.71 -15.17 3.13
CA ASN A 148 -16.09 -16.23 2.34
C ASN A 148 -16.14 -17.60 3.02
N LYS A 149 -16.99 -17.75 4.05
CA LYS A 149 -17.18 -19.00 4.78
C LYS A 149 -17.50 -20.16 3.83
N SER A 150 -16.72 -21.22 3.95
CA SER A 150 -16.79 -22.41 3.09
C SER A 150 -16.52 -22.19 1.59
N LYS A 151 -16.13 -20.98 1.18
CA LYS A 151 -15.74 -20.65 -0.20
C LYS A 151 -14.25 -20.47 -0.35
N LYS A 152 -13.63 -19.74 0.58
CA LYS A 152 -12.20 -19.48 0.60
C LYS A 152 -11.67 -19.48 2.03
N ASN A 153 -10.40 -19.84 2.16
CA ASN A 153 -9.66 -19.64 3.39
C ASN A 153 -9.01 -18.25 3.37
N VAL A 154 -9.46 -17.36 4.24
CA VAL A 154 -8.94 -15.99 4.35
C VAL A 154 -7.74 -15.95 5.26
N VAL A 155 -6.63 -15.36 4.79
CA VAL A 155 -5.39 -15.23 5.54
C VAL A 155 -4.93 -13.77 5.52
N GLY A 156 -4.82 -13.15 6.68
CA GLY A 156 -4.23 -11.83 6.87
C GLY A 156 -2.73 -11.91 7.12
N ILE A 157 -1.94 -11.02 6.51
CA ILE A 157 -0.53 -10.83 6.80
C ILE A 157 -0.33 -9.38 7.20
N TYR A 158 0.04 -9.13 8.45
CA TYR A 158 0.31 -7.80 9.00
C TYR A 158 1.83 -7.58 9.03
N VAL A 159 2.35 -6.75 8.14
CA VAL A 159 3.76 -6.38 8.11
C VAL A 159 3.97 -5.22 9.06
N SER A 160 4.72 -5.46 10.12
CA SER A 160 4.97 -4.50 11.18
C SER A 160 6.41 -4.02 11.19
N TRP A 161 6.61 -2.77 11.60
CA TRP A 161 7.90 -2.15 11.84
C TRP A 161 7.77 -1.17 13.01
N GLN A 162 8.89 -0.76 13.61
CA GLN A 162 8.84 0.14 14.77
C GLN A 162 8.51 1.57 14.34
N ALA A 163 7.21 1.86 14.19
CA ALA A 163 6.73 3.13 13.67
C ALA A 163 6.25 4.11 14.75
N ASP A 164 6.11 3.69 16.01
CA ASP A 164 5.91 4.58 17.16
C ASP A 164 7.21 4.80 17.96
N VAL A 165 7.23 5.92 18.69
CA VAL A 165 8.28 6.27 19.66
C VAL A 165 7.60 6.46 21.01
N GLU A 166 7.40 5.37 21.74
CA GLU A 166 6.54 5.35 22.94
C GLU A 166 7.08 6.20 24.08
N TRP A 167 8.41 6.33 24.21
CA TRP A 167 9.04 7.09 25.29
C TRP A 167 8.91 8.61 25.13
N LEU A 168 8.49 9.11 23.96
CA LEU A 168 8.31 10.54 23.73
C LEU A 168 6.93 11.03 24.21
N PRO A 169 6.87 12.14 24.97
CA PRO A 169 5.61 12.82 25.27
C PRO A 169 4.84 13.19 23.98
N TRP A 170 3.51 13.15 24.04
CA TRP A 170 2.63 13.39 22.89
C TRP A 170 2.91 14.70 22.13
N ILE A 171 3.33 15.76 22.83
CA ILE A 171 3.72 17.06 22.25
C ILE A 171 4.93 16.98 21.32
N PHE A 172 5.81 15.99 21.52
CA PHE A 172 7.03 15.80 20.74
C PHE A 172 6.94 14.62 19.76
N LYS A 173 5.91 13.76 19.87
CA LYS A 173 5.72 12.62 18.96
C LYS A 173 5.72 13.08 17.51
N ASN A 174 5.11 14.23 17.19
CA ASN A 174 5.03 14.74 15.83
C ASN A 174 6.38 15.16 15.20
N LEU A 175 7.43 15.33 16.01
CA LEU A 175 8.79 15.57 15.50
C LEU A 175 9.44 14.30 14.90
N SER A 176 8.94 13.12 15.26
CA SER A 176 9.48 11.84 14.77
C SER A 176 9.10 11.54 13.32
N PHE A 177 8.19 12.32 12.73
CA PHE A 177 7.69 12.09 11.38
C PHE A 177 8.83 11.95 10.34
N TRP A 178 9.85 12.81 10.39
CA TRP A 178 10.98 12.74 9.45
C TRP A 178 11.95 11.60 9.71
N ASP A 179 12.11 11.24 10.99
CA ASP A 179 12.90 10.07 11.36
C ASP A 179 12.24 8.81 10.83
N LYS A 180 10.93 8.67 11.07
CA LYS A 180 10.15 7.52 10.62
C LYS A 180 9.95 7.49 9.10
N LYS A 181 9.95 8.64 8.41
CA LYS A 181 10.09 8.69 6.93
C LYS A 181 11.39 8.04 6.47
N ALA A 182 12.52 8.41 7.09
CA ALA A 182 13.83 7.85 6.73
C ALA A 182 13.93 6.36 7.05
N VAL A 183 13.31 5.89 8.14
CA VAL A 183 13.19 4.47 8.45
C VAL A 183 12.35 3.75 7.39
N ALA A 184 11.20 4.27 7.00
CA ALA A 184 10.40 3.70 5.92
C ALA A 184 11.19 3.62 4.59
N ASP A 185 12.03 4.63 4.29
CA ASP A 185 12.95 4.61 3.15
C ASP A 185 14.05 3.55 3.25
N ASN A 186 14.55 3.26 4.46
CA ASN A 186 15.49 2.16 4.68
C ASN A 186 14.81 0.81 4.44
N ILE A 187 13.65 0.59 5.06
CA ILE A 187 12.86 -0.65 4.91
C ILE A 187 12.52 -0.90 3.45
N ALA A 188 12.07 0.14 2.73
CA ALA A 188 11.76 0.07 1.31
C ALA A 188 12.97 -0.36 0.46
N ARG A 189 14.17 0.14 0.78
CA ARG A 189 15.41 -0.19 0.05
C ARG A 189 15.98 -1.57 0.38
N ALA A 190 15.72 -2.08 1.58
CA ALA A 190 16.23 -3.38 2.03
C ALA A 190 15.63 -4.56 1.23
N GLY A 191 14.43 -4.38 0.67
CA GLY A 191 13.80 -5.36 -0.22
C GLY A 191 13.08 -6.51 0.48
N ALA A 192 13.04 -6.56 1.82
CA ALA A 192 12.32 -7.60 2.55
C ALA A 192 10.82 -7.61 2.21
N VAL A 193 10.17 -6.44 2.10
CA VAL A 193 8.75 -6.36 1.71
C VAL A 193 8.53 -6.83 0.26
N THR A 194 9.45 -6.53 -0.66
CA THR A 194 9.43 -7.10 -2.01
C THR A 194 9.51 -8.63 -1.96
N GLY A 195 10.40 -9.18 -1.11
CA GLY A 195 10.53 -10.62 -0.89
C GLY A 195 9.27 -11.26 -0.29
N ILE A 196 8.62 -10.59 0.68
CA ILE A 196 7.34 -11.03 1.27
C ILE A 196 6.27 -11.07 0.18
N VAL A 197 6.05 -9.97 -0.53
CA VAL A 197 5.05 -9.87 -1.60
C VAL A 197 5.28 -10.93 -2.67
N GLY A 198 6.52 -11.10 -3.15
CA GLY A 198 6.85 -12.12 -4.14
C GLY A 198 6.66 -13.55 -3.64
N SER A 199 6.99 -13.81 -2.37
CA SER A 199 6.79 -15.14 -1.76
C SER A 199 5.31 -15.46 -1.61
N VAL A 200 4.48 -14.50 -1.18
CA VAL A 200 3.02 -14.67 -1.08
C VAL A 200 2.39 -14.83 -2.46
N ALA A 201 2.84 -14.05 -3.45
CA ALA A 201 2.40 -14.13 -4.84
C ALA A 201 2.62 -15.51 -5.48
N ALA A 202 3.70 -16.20 -5.09
CA ALA A 202 3.97 -17.56 -5.53
C ALA A 202 2.91 -18.57 -5.06
N PHE A 203 2.15 -18.24 -4.01
CA PHE A 203 1.04 -19.03 -3.50
C PHE A 203 -0.33 -18.56 -4.01
N SER A 204 -0.47 -17.32 -4.46
CA SER A 204 -1.75 -16.75 -4.91
C SER A 204 -2.04 -16.92 -6.39
N ASN A 205 -1.03 -17.21 -7.22
CA ASN A 205 -1.22 -17.13 -8.66
C ASN A 205 -2.18 -18.19 -9.22
N SER A 206 -3.11 -17.72 -10.06
CA SER A 206 -4.03 -18.48 -10.93
C SER A 206 -3.37 -19.57 -11.78
N ALA A 207 -2.02 -19.58 -11.86
CA ALA A 207 -1.22 -20.65 -12.45
C ALA A 207 -1.49 -22.05 -11.85
N ARG A 208 -2.17 -22.12 -10.69
CA ARG A 208 -2.57 -23.38 -10.04
C ARG A 208 -4.03 -23.78 -10.26
N GLY A 209 -4.82 -22.98 -10.99
CA GLY A 209 -6.21 -23.29 -11.32
C GLY A 209 -7.16 -23.38 -10.12
N ARG A 210 -6.75 -22.87 -8.95
CA ARG A 210 -7.51 -22.95 -7.69
C ARG A 210 -8.29 -21.69 -7.33
N GLY A 211 -8.16 -20.59 -8.08
CA GLY A 211 -8.84 -19.33 -7.75
C GLY A 211 -8.30 -18.63 -6.49
N ASP A 212 -7.04 -18.91 -6.14
CA ASP A 212 -6.31 -18.19 -5.09
C ASP A 212 -6.16 -16.72 -5.49
N GLN A 213 -6.21 -15.82 -4.50
CA GLN A 213 -6.18 -14.36 -4.68
C GLN A 213 -5.34 -13.69 -3.61
N PHE A 214 -4.69 -12.60 -3.98
CA PHE A 214 -3.81 -11.84 -3.12
C PHE A 214 -3.96 -10.33 -3.36
N PHE A 215 -4.40 -9.64 -2.31
CA PHE A 215 -4.47 -8.19 -2.26
C PHE A 215 -3.47 -7.65 -1.24
N ALA A 216 -2.86 -6.50 -1.54
CA ALA A 216 -1.95 -5.82 -0.62
C ALA A 216 -2.44 -4.40 -0.34
N ILE A 217 -2.46 -4.00 0.93
CA ILE A 217 -2.90 -2.69 1.38
C ILE A 217 -1.76 -2.01 2.16
N GLY A 218 -1.54 -0.73 1.94
CA GLY A 218 -0.60 0.05 2.73
C GLY A 218 -1.19 1.39 3.11
N HIS A 219 -0.94 1.84 4.34
CA HIS A 219 -1.37 3.15 4.83
C HIS A 219 -0.16 4.06 5.08
N SER A 220 -0.25 5.35 4.74
CA SER A 220 0.78 6.34 5.08
C SER A 220 2.20 5.92 4.64
N PHE A 221 3.16 5.81 5.56
CA PHE A 221 4.50 5.27 5.30
C PHE A 221 4.50 3.77 4.98
N GLY A 222 3.55 3.00 5.46
CA GLY A 222 3.32 1.62 5.00
C GLY A 222 2.93 1.58 3.52
N ALA A 223 2.14 2.54 3.04
CA ALA A 223 1.88 2.72 1.60
C ALA A 223 3.15 3.07 0.81
N ARG A 224 4.04 3.90 1.38
CA ARG A 224 5.35 4.20 0.77
C ARG A 224 6.22 2.94 0.64
N ILE A 225 6.30 2.14 1.70
CA ILE A 225 7.04 0.88 1.71
C ILE A 225 6.45 -0.09 0.67
N LEU A 226 5.13 -0.29 0.70
CA LEU A 226 4.43 -1.20 -0.21
C LEU A 226 4.53 -0.77 -1.69
N PHE A 227 4.37 0.53 -1.97
CA PHE A 227 4.54 1.04 -3.34
C PHE A 227 5.97 0.83 -3.84
N SER A 228 6.97 1.08 -2.99
CA SER A 228 8.38 0.81 -3.35
C SER A 228 8.63 -0.67 -3.62
N ALA A 229 8.00 -1.56 -2.85
CA ALA A 229 8.12 -3.00 -3.02
C ALA A 229 7.46 -3.54 -4.30
N THR A 230 6.43 -2.87 -4.81
CA THR A 230 5.59 -3.39 -5.90
C THR A 230 5.77 -2.66 -7.23
N SER A 231 6.07 -1.36 -7.22
CA SER A 231 6.10 -0.49 -8.41
C SER A 231 7.00 -1.00 -9.53
N GLN A 232 8.22 -1.46 -9.22
CA GLN A 232 9.15 -1.96 -10.24
C GLN A 232 8.62 -3.22 -10.94
N SER A 233 7.99 -4.13 -10.20
CA SER A 233 7.35 -5.32 -10.78
C SER A 233 6.16 -4.97 -11.66
N ILE A 234 5.33 -4.01 -11.22
CA ILE A 234 4.20 -3.50 -12.00
C ILE A 234 4.67 -2.88 -13.31
N ILE A 235 5.71 -2.04 -13.25
CA ILE A 235 6.32 -1.40 -14.43
C ILE A 235 6.83 -2.46 -15.40
N TYR A 236 7.56 -3.46 -14.90
CA TYR A 236 8.08 -4.56 -15.70
C TYR A 236 6.96 -5.33 -16.41
N GLU A 237 5.93 -5.76 -15.66
CA GLU A 237 4.83 -6.56 -16.21
C GLU A 237 3.94 -5.77 -17.19
N THR A 238 3.78 -4.47 -16.96
CA THR A 238 3.07 -3.57 -17.88
C THR A 238 3.79 -3.50 -19.22
N ASN A 239 5.10 -3.26 -19.21
CA ASN A 239 5.91 -3.24 -20.44
C ASN A 239 5.95 -4.61 -21.13
N ARG A 240 5.99 -5.70 -20.35
CA ARG A 240 5.93 -7.08 -20.88
C ARG A 240 4.61 -7.37 -21.58
N SER A 241 3.53 -6.71 -21.17
CA SER A 241 2.19 -6.86 -21.74
C SER A 241 1.93 -5.95 -22.96
N HIS A 242 2.91 -5.14 -23.34
CA HIS A 242 2.84 -4.22 -24.47
C HIS A 242 2.56 -4.95 -25.79
N PRO A 243 1.69 -4.41 -26.67
CA PRO A 243 1.30 -5.07 -27.92
C PRO A 243 2.44 -5.23 -28.94
N GLY A 244 3.46 -4.38 -28.87
CA GLY A 244 4.64 -4.41 -29.75
C GLY A 244 4.47 -3.61 -31.04
N TYR A 245 3.33 -2.92 -31.21
CA TYR A 245 3.02 -2.05 -32.32
C TYR A 245 2.13 -0.88 -31.85
N ALA A 246 2.16 0.24 -32.59
CA ALA A 246 1.37 1.42 -32.26
C ALA A 246 -0.15 1.14 -32.27
N ARG A 247 -0.92 1.85 -31.43
CA ARG A 247 -2.38 1.68 -31.28
C ARG A 247 -2.85 0.29 -30.83
N GLY A 248 -1.94 -0.58 -30.38
CA GLY A 248 -2.30 -1.90 -29.90
C GLY A 248 -2.96 -1.87 -28.52
N THR A 249 -3.57 -2.99 -28.16
CA THR A 249 -4.13 -3.19 -26.82
C THR A 249 -3.16 -4.01 -25.98
N TYR A 250 -2.81 -3.53 -24.79
CA TYR A 250 -2.04 -4.30 -23.83
C TYR A 250 -2.80 -5.57 -23.49
N LYS A 251 -2.06 -6.69 -23.41
CA LYS A 251 -2.61 -7.89 -22.76
C LYS A 251 -2.94 -7.56 -21.29
N PRO A 252 -3.91 -8.25 -20.66
CA PRO A 252 -4.18 -8.05 -19.24
C PRO A 252 -2.90 -8.18 -18.42
N VAL A 253 -2.49 -7.06 -17.82
CA VAL A 253 -1.29 -6.93 -17.01
C VAL A 253 -1.54 -7.68 -15.70
N LYS A 254 -0.62 -8.57 -15.35
CA LYS A 254 -0.62 -9.31 -14.08
C LYS A 254 0.52 -8.81 -13.23
N ALA A 255 0.28 -8.57 -11.94
CA ALA A 255 1.32 -8.17 -10.99
C ALA A 255 1.47 -9.23 -9.90
N ALA A 256 2.43 -9.03 -8.98
CA ALA A 256 2.64 -9.95 -7.87
C ALA A 256 1.40 -10.05 -6.95
N ALA A 257 0.74 -8.93 -6.68
CA ALA A 257 -0.58 -8.90 -6.07
C ALA A 257 -1.64 -8.65 -7.15
N ASP A 258 -2.83 -9.20 -6.97
CA ASP A 258 -3.96 -8.98 -7.87
C ASP A 258 -4.48 -7.53 -7.79
N ALA A 259 -4.33 -6.88 -6.64
CA ALA A 259 -4.40 -5.43 -6.51
C ALA A 259 -3.58 -4.92 -5.32
N VAL A 260 -3.02 -3.72 -5.47
CA VAL A 260 -2.34 -2.94 -4.44
C VAL A 260 -3.20 -1.71 -4.11
N ILE A 261 -3.57 -1.53 -2.84
CA ILE A 261 -4.39 -0.41 -2.38
C ILE A 261 -3.56 0.45 -1.43
N LEU A 262 -3.44 1.74 -1.73
CA LEU A 262 -2.64 2.70 -0.96
C LEU A 262 -3.57 3.75 -0.35
N LEU A 263 -3.63 3.79 0.98
CA LEU A 263 -4.51 4.67 1.74
C LEU A 263 -3.70 5.83 2.31
N ASN A 264 -4.09 7.06 1.98
CA ASN A 264 -3.37 8.29 2.35
C ASN A 264 -1.84 8.15 2.20
N PRO A 265 -1.33 7.73 1.02
CA PRO A 265 0.09 7.44 0.82
C PRO A 265 0.99 8.64 1.12
N ALA A 266 1.99 8.41 1.97
CA ALA A 266 2.98 9.42 2.37
C ALA A 266 4.28 9.31 1.55
N PHE A 267 4.18 9.45 0.22
CA PHE A 267 5.34 9.52 -0.67
C PHE A 267 5.19 10.53 -1.80
N GLU A 268 6.34 11.00 -2.29
CA GLU A 268 6.46 12.06 -3.30
C GLU A 268 5.85 11.58 -4.62
N ALA A 269 5.04 12.42 -5.27
CA ALA A 269 4.46 12.13 -6.57
C ALA A 269 5.53 11.73 -7.61
N ALA A 270 6.76 12.24 -7.47
CA ALA A 270 7.90 11.84 -8.29
C ALA A 270 8.05 10.31 -8.44
N HIS A 271 7.81 9.53 -7.38
CA HIS A 271 7.90 8.06 -7.41
C HIS A 271 6.87 7.40 -8.35
N PHE A 272 5.75 8.07 -8.62
CA PHE A 272 4.69 7.55 -9.50
C PHE A 272 4.85 7.98 -10.97
N SER A 273 5.78 8.89 -11.28
CA SER A 273 5.86 9.54 -12.60
C SER A 273 6.02 8.58 -13.77
N PHE A 274 6.70 7.45 -13.57
CA PHE A 274 6.85 6.46 -14.64
C PHE A 274 5.54 5.69 -14.89
N ILE A 275 4.82 5.31 -13.82
CA ILE A 275 3.53 4.64 -13.94
C ILE A 275 2.50 5.58 -14.58
N ASP A 276 2.51 6.87 -14.21
CA ASP A 276 1.71 7.89 -14.89
C ASP A 276 2.02 7.99 -16.39
N GLY A 277 3.28 7.73 -16.80
CA GLY A 277 3.69 7.68 -18.20
C GLY A 277 2.98 6.61 -19.04
N PHE A 278 2.36 5.60 -18.43
CA PHE A 278 1.48 4.67 -19.13
C PHE A 278 0.14 5.32 -19.52
N ARG A 279 -0.22 6.47 -18.94
CA ARG A 279 -1.28 7.35 -19.43
C ARG A 279 -0.82 8.08 -20.70
N ARG A 280 -0.72 7.38 -21.83
CA ARG A 280 -0.53 8.02 -23.14
C ARG A 280 -1.84 8.76 -23.45
N GLY A 281 -1.79 10.09 -23.65
CA GLY A 281 -2.97 10.97 -23.66
C GLY A 281 -2.65 12.46 -23.46
N LYS A 282 -1.63 12.82 -22.67
CA LYS A 282 -1.35 14.23 -22.38
C LYS A 282 -0.21 14.79 -23.23
N LYS A 283 -0.54 15.70 -24.16
CA LYS A 283 0.36 16.79 -24.56
C LYS A 283 -0.07 18.08 -23.85
N GLY A 284 0.22 18.15 -22.55
CA GLY A 284 0.15 19.39 -21.80
C GLY A 284 1.49 19.58 -21.14
N SER A 285 2.29 20.49 -21.71
CA SER A 285 3.51 21.06 -21.14
C SER A 285 3.92 20.47 -19.79
N GLU A 286 5.07 19.80 -19.78
CA GLU A 286 6.00 20.03 -18.69
C GLU A 286 6.02 21.55 -18.50
N PHE A 287 5.39 22.03 -17.43
CA PHE A 287 5.23 23.44 -17.14
C PHE A 287 4.16 24.21 -17.96
N THR A 288 2.85 23.96 -17.81
CA THR A 288 1.90 25.08 -17.65
C THR A 288 0.46 24.70 -17.29
N SER A 289 0.10 25.33 -16.20
CA SER A 289 -1.20 25.73 -15.65
C SER A 289 -0.97 26.58 -14.40
N PRO A 290 0.27 26.73 -13.92
CA PRO A 290 1.08 25.57 -13.52
C PRO A 290 0.25 24.43 -12.86
N GLU A 291 -0.90 24.74 -12.26
CA GLU A 291 -1.77 23.98 -11.37
C GLU A 291 -2.97 23.27 -12.04
N CYS A 292 -2.72 22.22 -12.83
CA CYS A 292 -3.73 21.27 -13.36
C CYS A 292 -4.55 21.69 -14.61
N SER A 293 -3.98 22.46 -15.53
CA SER A 293 -4.62 22.86 -16.80
C SER A 293 -4.72 21.65 -17.68
N VAL A 294 -5.88 21.58 -18.30
CA VAL A 294 -6.16 20.80 -19.48
C VAL A 294 -5.19 21.24 -20.57
N GLY A 295 -4.07 20.55 -20.70
CA GLY A 295 -3.27 20.65 -21.92
C GLY A 295 -4.15 20.18 -23.10
N ASN A 296 -3.98 20.79 -24.27
CA ASN A 296 -4.64 20.32 -25.48
C ASN A 296 -4.22 18.86 -25.71
N ILE A 297 -5.17 17.94 -25.49
CA ILE A 297 -5.02 16.53 -25.81
C ILE A 297 -5.04 16.45 -27.34
N GLU A 298 -3.86 16.45 -27.95
CA GLU A 298 -3.73 16.05 -29.35
C GLU A 298 -4.06 14.56 -29.42
N ASP A 299 -5.11 14.24 -30.16
CA ASP A 299 -5.59 12.88 -30.49
C ASP A 299 -4.41 12.07 -31.05
N ARG A 300 -3.68 11.37 -30.18
CA ARG A 300 -2.60 10.49 -30.60
C ARG A 300 -3.11 9.07 -30.75
N ASP A 301 -2.38 8.37 -31.58
CA ASP A 301 -2.47 6.95 -31.89
C ASP A 301 -2.15 6.09 -30.66
N GLU A 302 -3.04 6.08 -29.69
CA GLU A 302 -2.78 5.61 -28.34
C GLU A 302 -3.06 4.13 -28.14
N GLU A 303 -2.15 3.48 -27.42
CA GLU A 303 -2.33 2.12 -26.92
C GLU A 303 -3.39 2.11 -25.83
N LYS A 304 -4.14 1.00 -25.75
CA LYS A 304 -5.25 0.85 -24.80
C LYS A 304 -5.00 -0.30 -23.84
N PHE A 305 -5.58 -0.25 -22.66
CA PHE A 305 -5.66 -1.43 -21.80
C PHE A 305 -6.79 -2.36 -22.26
N SER A 306 -6.67 -3.65 -21.96
CA SER A 306 -7.73 -4.63 -22.25
C SER A 306 -8.97 -4.31 -21.41
N SER A 307 -10.16 -4.56 -21.97
CA SER A 307 -11.43 -4.52 -21.21
C SER A 307 -11.50 -5.56 -20.08
N ASP A 308 -10.64 -6.58 -20.14
CA ASP A 308 -10.51 -7.61 -19.11
C ASP A 308 -9.57 -7.17 -17.98
N GLN A 309 -8.93 -6.00 -18.11
CA GLN A 309 -8.02 -5.48 -17.09
C GLN A 309 -8.78 -5.19 -15.80
N THR A 310 -8.25 -5.73 -14.70
CA THR A 310 -8.67 -5.39 -13.34
C THR A 310 -7.81 -4.27 -12.77
N PRO A 311 -8.31 -3.49 -11.79
CA PRO A 311 -7.48 -2.56 -11.04
C PRO A 311 -6.25 -3.25 -10.45
N LEU A 312 -5.04 -2.79 -10.78
CA LEU A 312 -3.80 -3.30 -10.19
C LEU A 312 -3.29 -2.42 -9.06
N LEU A 313 -3.54 -1.12 -9.16
CA LEU A 313 -3.10 -0.15 -8.17
C LEU A 313 -4.20 0.88 -7.94
N LEU A 314 -4.65 1.02 -6.69
CA LEU A 314 -5.58 2.05 -6.26
C LEU A 314 -4.97 2.87 -5.14
N SER A 315 -4.62 4.12 -5.41
CA SER A 315 -4.25 5.11 -4.40
C SER A 315 -5.48 5.94 -4.04
N ILE A 316 -5.82 6.07 -2.76
CA ILE A 316 -6.89 6.94 -2.27
C ILE A 316 -6.29 7.97 -1.33
N SER A 317 -6.61 9.25 -1.53
CA SER A 317 -6.09 10.33 -0.68
C SER A 317 -7.16 11.35 -0.34
N SER A 318 -7.27 11.67 0.95
CA SER A 318 -8.23 12.65 1.44
C SER A 318 -7.69 14.08 1.39
N SER A 319 -8.56 15.04 1.08
CA SER A 319 -8.29 16.46 1.29
C SER A 319 -8.19 16.83 2.77
N GLY A 320 -8.71 16.01 3.68
CA GLY A 320 -8.59 16.19 5.14
C GLY A 320 -7.22 15.81 5.70
N ASP A 321 -6.38 15.14 4.92
CA ASP A 321 -5.07 14.68 5.37
C ASP A 321 -4.07 15.86 5.49
N TYR A 322 -4.01 16.42 6.70
CA TYR A 322 -3.10 17.51 7.03
C TYR A 322 -1.62 17.08 6.97
N ALA A 323 -1.30 15.83 7.30
CA ALA A 323 0.08 15.34 7.35
C ALA A 323 0.72 15.36 5.95
N THR A 324 0.02 14.86 4.94
CA THR A 324 0.51 14.87 3.56
C THR A 324 0.44 16.26 2.91
N ARG A 325 -0.43 17.14 3.40
CA ARG A 325 -0.55 18.52 2.91
C ARG A 325 0.47 19.51 3.46
N PHE A 326 0.93 19.33 4.70
CA PHE A 326 1.76 20.36 5.36
C PHE A 326 3.07 19.82 5.94
N ALA A 327 3.04 18.67 6.61
CA ALA A 327 4.28 18.08 7.09
C ALA A 327 5.13 17.72 5.87
N PHE A 328 4.59 16.96 4.92
CA PHE A 328 5.33 16.48 3.75
C PHE A 328 6.07 17.58 2.95
N PRO A 329 5.43 18.69 2.52
CA PRO A 329 6.13 19.76 1.80
C PRO A 329 7.18 20.49 2.65
N ALA A 330 6.98 20.59 3.97
CA ALA A 330 7.95 21.23 4.86
C ALA A 330 9.27 20.45 4.93
N GLY A 331 9.23 19.11 4.97
CA GLY A 331 10.44 18.30 4.95
C GLY A 331 11.13 18.29 3.60
N ALA A 332 10.37 18.26 2.50
CA ALA A 332 10.95 18.38 1.17
C ALA A 332 11.65 19.75 0.98
N PHE A 333 11.10 20.83 1.54
CA PHE A 333 11.77 22.13 1.59
C PHE A 333 13.08 22.08 2.40
N LEU A 334 13.10 21.43 3.57
CA LEU A 334 14.30 21.24 4.39
C LEU A 334 15.35 20.35 3.71
N ALA A 335 14.94 19.42 2.84
CA ALA A 335 15.80 18.58 2.03
C ALA A 335 16.31 19.28 0.76
N PHE A 336 15.97 20.55 0.54
CA PHE A 336 16.27 21.32 -0.67
C PHE A 336 15.67 20.73 -1.96
N ASP A 337 14.58 19.97 -1.85
CA ASP A 337 13.84 19.45 -3.00
C ASP A 337 12.87 20.51 -3.53
N PHE A 338 13.27 21.24 -4.57
CA PHE A 338 12.47 22.34 -5.09
C PHE A 338 11.46 21.93 -6.19
N GLY A 339 11.54 20.70 -6.71
CA GLY A 339 10.61 20.21 -7.71
C GLY A 339 9.19 19.99 -7.14
N ARG A 340 8.15 20.35 -7.90
CA ARG A 340 6.75 20.24 -7.43
C ARG A 340 6.36 18.80 -7.11
N ARG A 341 6.78 17.85 -7.95
CA ARG A 341 6.51 16.41 -7.76
C ARG A 341 7.24 15.81 -6.55
N GLN A 342 8.35 16.41 -6.14
CA GLN A 342 9.13 16.04 -4.97
C GLN A 342 8.55 16.63 -3.68
N ARG A 343 7.84 17.76 -3.77
CA ARG A 343 7.22 18.43 -2.60
C ARG A 343 5.77 18.06 -2.35
N THR A 344 5.12 17.38 -3.27
CA THR A 344 3.71 16.99 -3.17
C THR A 344 3.60 15.48 -3.11
N THR A 345 2.70 14.96 -2.27
CA THR A 345 2.40 13.53 -2.28
C THR A 345 1.58 13.17 -3.52
N ILE A 346 1.59 11.90 -3.91
CA ILE A 346 0.79 11.41 -5.05
C ILE A 346 -0.68 11.85 -4.97
N GLY A 347 -1.27 11.79 -3.77
CA GLY A 347 -2.65 12.18 -3.50
C GLY A 347 -2.97 13.66 -3.62
N ASN A 348 -1.96 14.51 -3.44
CA ASN A 348 -2.09 15.97 -3.55
C ASN A 348 -1.57 16.49 -4.90
N TYR A 349 -1.03 15.62 -5.76
CA TYR A 349 -0.55 15.99 -7.09
C TYR A 349 -1.64 15.71 -8.14
N CYS A 350 -2.55 16.68 -8.27
CA CYS A 350 -3.72 16.66 -9.16
C CYS A 350 -3.47 16.18 -10.60
N ASN A 351 -2.26 16.34 -11.14
CA ASN A 351 -1.95 15.94 -12.52
C ASN A 351 -2.04 14.42 -12.72
N PHE A 352 -1.84 13.65 -11.64
CA PHE A 352 -1.98 12.19 -11.62
C PHE A 352 -3.38 11.74 -11.19
N ALA A 353 -4.23 12.65 -10.70
CA ALA A 353 -5.57 12.30 -10.28
C ALA A 353 -6.39 11.78 -11.47
N THR A 354 -6.95 10.60 -11.29
CA THR A 354 -7.68 9.83 -12.31
C THR A 354 -9.14 9.59 -11.92
N HIS A 355 -9.39 9.49 -10.61
CA HIS A 355 -10.67 9.12 -10.03
C HIS A 355 -11.05 10.09 -8.90
N ILE A 356 -12.33 10.09 -8.55
CA ILE A 356 -12.86 10.73 -7.35
C ILE A 356 -13.65 9.69 -6.58
N LEU A 357 -13.43 9.60 -5.27
CA LEU A 357 -14.31 8.93 -4.33
C LEU A 357 -15.19 9.97 -3.64
N ARG A 358 -16.49 9.93 -3.90
CA ARG A 358 -17.49 10.89 -3.39
C ARG A 358 -18.70 10.19 -2.78
N LYS A 359 -19.49 10.92 -1.99
CA LYS A 359 -20.82 10.45 -1.56
C LYS A 359 -21.77 10.41 -2.75
N THR A 360 -22.65 9.42 -2.78
CA THR A 360 -23.71 9.36 -3.79
C THR A 360 -24.89 10.24 -3.40
N ASN A 361 -25.45 10.95 -4.37
CA ASN A 361 -26.69 11.69 -4.22
C ASN A 361 -27.90 10.74 -4.15
N ALA A 362 -29.07 11.28 -3.76
CA ALA A 362 -30.29 10.51 -3.56
C ALA A 362 -30.80 9.80 -4.83
N ASN A 363 -30.41 10.28 -6.02
CA ASN A 363 -30.86 9.74 -7.30
C ASN A 363 -29.89 8.69 -7.87
N GLY A 364 -28.63 8.65 -7.39
CA GLY A 364 -27.63 7.65 -7.74
C GLY A 364 -26.93 7.81 -9.09
N ASN A 365 -27.34 8.79 -9.91
CA ASN A 365 -26.79 9.05 -11.26
C ASN A 365 -25.36 9.60 -11.25
N ASP A 366 -24.84 9.97 -10.08
CA ASP A 366 -23.47 10.45 -9.91
C ASP A 366 -22.43 9.34 -9.82
N CYS A 367 -22.84 8.07 -9.90
CA CYS A 367 -21.90 6.97 -10.10
C CYS A 367 -21.92 6.39 -11.51
N GLU A 368 -22.57 7.07 -12.45
CA GLU A 368 -22.57 6.69 -13.86
C GLU A 368 -21.19 6.95 -14.47
N SER A 369 -20.59 5.88 -14.98
CA SER A 369 -19.53 5.95 -15.99
C SER A 369 -20.09 5.45 -17.31
N ASP A 370 -19.40 5.75 -18.42
CA ASP A 370 -19.78 5.20 -19.73
C ASP A 370 -19.68 3.66 -19.77
N GLU A 371 -19.05 3.04 -18.76
CA GLU A 371 -18.81 1.58 -18.64
C GLU A 371 -19.07 1.10 -17.18
N PRO A 372 -20.32 1.15 -16.70
CA PRO A 372 -20.66 1.07 -15.27
C PRO A 372 -20.42 -0.30 -14.62
N THR A 373 -20.23 -1.35 -15.43
CA THR A 373 -19.98 -2.72 -14.96
C THR A 373 -18.51 -2.97 -14.61
N ARG A 374 -17.61 -2.05 -14.96
CA ARG A 374 -16.17 -2.22 -14.75
C ARG A 374 -15.74 -1.45 -13.51
N THR A 375 -15.33 -2.17 -12.47
CA THR A 375 -14.86 -1.63 -11.17
C THR A 375 -13.74 -0.59 -11.32
N ILE A 376 -12.98 -0.68 -12.42
CA ILE A 376 -11.91 0.25 -12.80
C ILE A 376 -12.41 1.63 -13.28
N ASN A 377 -13.66 1.73 -13.73
CA ASN A 377 -14.24 2.98 -14.25
C ASN A 377 -15.24 3.58 -13.26
N SER A 378 -16.03 2.73 -12.60
CA SER A 378 -16.92 3.14 -11.51
C SER A 378 -17.19 2.00 -10.53
N PHE A 379 -17.29 2.33 -9.25
CA PHE A 379 -17.67 1.40 -8.20
C PHE A 379 -18.50 2.11 -7.13
N LYS A 380 -19.71 1.59 -6.89
CA LYS A 380 -20.66 2.11 -5.90
C LYS A 380 -20.90 1.10 -4.78
N ALA A 381 -20.73 1.52 -3.54
CA ALA A 381 -21.13 0.77 -2.36
C ALA A 381 -21.33 1.72 -1.18
N GLU A 382 -22.20 1.40 -0.22
CA GLU A 382 -22.34 2.15 1.05
C GLU A 382 -22.56 3.67 0.89
N GLY A 383 -23.28 4.09 -0.14
CA GLY A 383 -23.51 5.50 -0.43
C GLY A 383 -22.23 6.28 -0.76
N LEU A 384 -21.16 5.58 -1.15
CA LEU A 384 -19.92 6.10 -1.72
C LEU A 384 -19.77 5.60 -3.15
N CYS A 385 -19.15 6.42 -3.98
CA CYS A 385 -18.89 6.14 -5.38
C CYS A 385 -17.46 6.55 -5.73
N LEU A 386 -16.68 5.56 -6.16
CA LEU A 386 -15.42 5.77 -6.86
C LEU A 386 -15.74 5.84 -8.35
N VAL A 387 -15.40 6.94 -9.01
CA VAL A 387 -15.68 7.13 -10.45
C VAL A 387 -14.54 7.85 -11.14
N ARG A 388 -14.25 7.46 -12.38
CA ARG A 388 -13.27 8.14 -13.22
C ARG A 388 -13.70 9.58 -13.46
N LYS A 389 -12.76 10.53 -13.40
CA LYS A 389 -13.07 11.91 -13.73
C LYS A 389 -13.38 12.06 -15.22
N LYS A 390 -14.37 12.87 -15.60
CA LYS A 390 -14.82 13.03 -17.00
C LYS A 390 -13.77 13.72 -17.90
N ASP A 391 -12.92 14.55 -17.30
CA ASP A 391 -11.79 15.25 -17.93
C ASP A 391 -10.54 14.36 -18.07
N VAL A 392 -10.57 13.16 -17.50
CA VAL A 392 -9.56 12.13 -17.78
C VAL A 392 -9.94 11.47 -19.09
N ASP A 393 -9.10 11.73 -20.09
CA ASP A 393 -9.13 11.25 -21.46
C ASP A 393 -9.89 9.92 -21.69
N ARG A 394 -10.72 9.90 -22.74
CA ARG A 394 -11.45 8.72 -23.24
C ARG A 394 -10.54 7.52 -23.54
N TYR A 395 -9.24 7.74 -23.72
CA TYR A 395 -8.24 6.71 -23.95
C TYR A 395 -7.66 6.06 -22.67
N GLN A 396 -8.12 6.50 -21.49
CA GLN A 396 -7.76 5.94 -20.18
C GLN A 396 -8.79 4.95 -19.64
N VAL A 397 -9.74 4.53 -20.47
CA VAL A 397 -10.67 3.44 -20.13
C VAL A 397 -9.85 2.19 -19.81
N ASP A 398 -10.18 1.54 -18.71
CA ASP A 398 -9.51 0.33 -18.21
C ASP A 398 -8.05 0.49 -17.78
N ASN A 399 -7.57 1.72 -17.54
CA ASN A 399 -6.22 1.92 -16.99
C ASN A 399 -6.13 1.36 -15.54
N PRO A 400 -5.27 0.36 -15.29
CA PRO A 400 -5.18 -0.32 -14.00
C PRO A 400 -4.56 0.51 -12.87
N PHE A 401 -4.05 1.71 -13.17
CA PHE A 401 -3.38 2.60 -12.23
C PHE A 401 -4.30 3.76 -11.83
N MET A 402 -5.04 3.54 -10.75
CA MET A 402 -6.03 4.47 -10.23
C MET A 402 -5.42 5.33 -9.12
N VAL A 403 -5.47 6.65 -9.31
CA VAL A 403 -5.21 7.66 -8.27
C VAL A 403 -6.52 8.40 -8.01
N ALA A 404 -7.12 8.14 -6.86
CA ALA A 404 -8.41 8.66 -6.42
C ALA A 404 -8.23 9.74 -5.35
N GLU A 405 -8.91 10.85 -5.53
CA GLU A 405 -9.04 11.90 -4.53
C GLU A 405 -10.37 11.75 -3.78
N THR A 406 -10.38 12.03 -2.49
CA THR A 406 -11.60 12.06 -1.67
C THR A 406 -11.59 13.27 -0.74
N THR A 407 -12.70 13.49 -0.06
CA THR A 407 -12.93 14.67 0.78
C THR A 407 -12.97 14.30 2.27
N SER A 408 -12.74 15.31 3.12
CA SER A 408 -12.72 15.15 4.58
C SER A 408 -14.05 14.70 5.20
N ASP A 409 -15.14 14.68 4.43
CA ASP A 409 -16.42 14.15 4.89
C ASP A 409 -16.58 12.63 4.64
N ILE A 410 -15.58 12.00 4.01
CA ILE A 410 -15.48 10.55 3.77
C ILE A 410 -14.32 9.94 4.55
N ILE A 411 -13.16 10.60 4.55
CA ILE A 411 -11.99 10.27 5.37
C ILE A 411 -11.55 11.59 6.03
N GLU A 412 -11.88 11.77 7.31
CA GLU A 412 -11.72 13.05 8.02
C GLU A 412 -10.29 13.57 8.03
N ASP A 413 -9.35 12.68 8.34
CA ASP A 413 -7.94 13.03 8.47
C ASP A 413 -7.01 11.93 7.94
N HIS A 414 -5.73 12.00 8.31
CA HIS A 414 -4.73 11.04 7.85
C HIS A 414 -4.99 9.59 8.31
N ASN A 415 -5.54 9.41 9.52
CA ASN A 415 -5.70 8.12 10.20
C ASN A 415 -7.15 7.61 10.18
N ASP A 416 -8.11 8.43 9.75
CA ASP A 416 -9.54 8.07 9.61
C ASP A 416 -9.83 7.02 8.50
N ILE A 417 -8.82 6.26 8.07
CA ILE A 417 -8.95 5.22 7.04
C ILE A 417 -9.72 3.98 7.50
N TRP A 418 -10.05 3.90 8.79
CA TRP A 418 -10.82 2.81 9.39
C TRP A 418 -12.21 3.23 9.87
N ASN A 419 -12.70 4.42 9.49
CA ASN A 419 -14.08 4.78 9.80
C ASN A 419 -15.07 3.77 9.20
N GLU A 420 -16.24 3.66 9.84
CA GLU A 420 -17.22 2.63 9.52
C GLU A 420 -17.63 2.66 8.04
N LYS A 421 -17.99 3.84 7.52
CA LYS A 421 -18.51 3.98 6.16
C LYS A 421 -17.46 3.61 5.11
N PHE A 422 -16.24 4.12 5.25
CA PHE A 422 -15.16 3.84 4.33
C PHE A 422 -14.69 2.39 4.42
N SER A 423 -14.62 1.81 5.63
CA SER A 423 -14.23 0.40 5.82
C SER A 423 -15.21 -0.57 5.18
N ILE A 424 -16.51 -0.33 5.28
CA ILE A 424 -17.52 -1.18 4.63
C ILE A 424 -17.44 -1.02 3.10
N TRP A 425 -17.21 0.20 2.60
CA TRP A 425 -16.97 0.43 1.17
C TRP A 425 -15.70 -0.29 0.68
N LEU A 426 -14.60 -0.24 1.43
CA LEU A 426 -13.34 -0.90 1.10
C LEU A 426 -13.52 -2.42 1.07
N LEU A 427 -14.22 -2.99 2.04
CA LEU A 427 -14.60 -4.40 2.06
C LEU A 427 -15.42 -4.77 0.82
N ALA A 428 -16.39 -3.95 0.43
CA ALA A 428 -17.20 -4.17 -0.76
C ALA A 428 -16.35 -4.08 -2.05
N PHE A 429 -15.39 -3.15 -2.11
CA PHE A 429 -14.47 -3.01 -3.22
C PHE A 429 -13.58 -4.24 -3.39
N VAL A 430 -12.96 -4.73 -2.30
CA VAL A 430 -12.15 -5.96 -2.31
C VAL A 430 -12.99 -7.17 -2.78
N LYS A 431 -14.22 -7.31 -2.29
CA LYS A 431 -15.15 -8.36 -2.75
C LYS A 431 -15.50 -8.26 -4.23
N ALA A 432 -15.62 -7.04 -4.77
CA ALA A 432 -15.89 -6.84 -6.18
C ALA A 432 -14.67 -7.22 -7.05
N LEU A 433 -13.46 -6.89 -6.61
CA LEU A 433 -12.23 -7.34 -7.25
C LEU A 433 -12.13 -8.87 -7.25
N GLU A 434 -12.41 -9.49 -6.10
CA GLU A 434 -12.44 -10.95 -5.96
C GLU A 434 -13.35 -11.60 -7.01
N ARG A 435 -14.61 -11.15 -7.13
CA ARG A 435 -15.56 -11.70 -8.11
C ARG A 435 -15.09 -11.48 -9.54
N ARG A 436 -14.57 -10.29 -9.85
CA ARG A 436 -14.14 -9.97 -11.22
C ARG A 436 -12.96 -10.83 -11.66
N ILE A 437 -11.99 -11.07 -10.78
CA ILE A 437 -10.85 -11.94 -11.06
C ILE A 437 -11.31 -13.40 -11.25
N GLU A 438 -12.31 -13.86 -10.49
CA GLU A 438 -12.90 -15.19 -10.71
C GLU A 438 -13.57 -15.31 -12.08
N GLU A 439 -14.35 -14.29 -12.48
CA GLU A 439 -15.01 -14.23 -13.79
C GLU A 439 -14.01 -14.28 -14.93
N THR A 440 -12.90 -13.53 -14.85
CA THR A 440 -11.87 -13.49 -15.90
C THR A 440 -10.94 -14.71 -15.90
N SER A 441 -10.89 -15.47 -14.80
CA SER A 441 -10.04 -16.66 -14.65
C SER A 441 -10.73 -17.97 -15.06
N GLN A 442 -12.05 -17.99 -15.26
CA GLN A 442 -12.76 -19.17 -15.75
C GLN A 442 -12.45 -19.40 -17.24
N PRO A 443 -12.09 -20.62 -17.68
CA PRO A 443 -11.95 -20.92 -19.09
C PRO A 443 -13.29 -20.68 -19.79
N ALA A 444 -13.27 -20.04 -20.96
CA ALA A 444 -14.45 -19.83 -21.78
C ALA A 444 -15.24 -21.14 -21.87
N ARG A 445 -16.48 -21.13 -21.37
CA ARG A 445 -17.41 -22.26 -21.54
C ARG A 445 -17.71 -22.35 -23.03
N ASN A 446 -17.03 -23.25 -23.73
CA ASN A 446 -17.38 -23.65 -25.09
C ASN A 446 -18.66 -24.48 -25.10
#